data_AF-A0A9E4DW78-F1
#
_entry.id   AF-A0A9E4DW78-F1
#
_cell.length_a   1.000
_cell.length_b   1.000
_cell.length_c   1.000
_cell.angle_alpha   90.00
_cell.angle_beta   90.00
_cell.angle_gamma   90.00
#
_symmetry.space_group_name_H-M   'P 1'
#
loop_
_entity.id
_entity.type
_entity.pdbx_description
1 polymer ?
#
loop_
_entity_poly.entity_id
_entity_poly.type
_entity_poly.pdbx_seq_one_letter_code
_entity_poly.pdbx_strand_id
1 'polypeptide(L)'
;MDHKQKLGYTVLGAVIMLVGIGVGSIVSPPLIAQRDGVFGEIECTELIVVDKAGKTAVHLSAREDGNGIAVYDTAGQKAITLTAVELGNSVTVCDKAGKAVVDLIAIEAGKGAVVAYDKAGNIRGVAP
;
A
#
# COMPACT_ATOMS: atom_id res chain seq x y z
N MET A 1 51.08 -11.04 28.63
CA MET A 1 50.23 -9.83 28.46
C MET A 1 49.93 -9.29 29.84
N ASP A 2 50.40 -8.07 30.12
CA ASP A 2 50.31 -7.43 31.44
C ASP A 2 48.86 -7.00 31.76
N HIS A 3 48.50 -6.94 33.04
CA HIS A 3 47.16 -6.55 33.51
C HIS A 3 46.78 -5.15 33.02
N LYS A 4 47.76 -4.24 32.90
CA LYS A 4 47.59 -2.90 32.33
C LYS A 4 47.18 -2.93 30.85
N GLN A 5 47.69 -3.89 30.08
CA GLN A 5 47.33 -4.06 28.66
C GLN A 5 45.91 -4.60 28.53
N LYS A 6 45.53 -5.58 29.36
CA LYS A 6 44.15 -6.10 29.40
C LYS A 6 43.14 -4.99 29.72
N LEU A 7 43.44 -4.18 30.74
CA LEU A 7 42.59 -3.06 31.12
C LEU A 7 42.45 -2.03 29.99
N GLY A 8 43.56 -1.72 29.30
CA GLY A 8 43.56 -0.83 28.13
C GLY A 8 42.64 -1.31 27.00
N TYR A 9 42.68 -2.60 26.66
CA TYR A 9 41.81 -3.16 25.62
C TYR A 9 40.34 -3.22 26.04
N THR A 10 40.05 -3.48 27.32
CA THR A 10 38.66 -3.47 27.82
C THR A 10 38.05 -2.07 27.75
N VAL A 11 38.80 -1.04 28.14
CA VAL A 11 38.33 0.35 28.06
C VAL A 11 38.13 0.78 26.61
N LEU A 12 39.07 0.44 25.72
CA LEU A 12 38.96 0.76 24.29
C LEU A 12 37.75 0.07 23.64
N GLY A 13 37.51 -1.21 23.95
CA GLY A 13 36.35 -1.95 23.47
C GLY A 13 35.03 -1.36 23.95
N ALA A 14 34.95 -0.92 25.21
CA ALA A 14 33.76 -0.26 25.77
C ALA A 14 33.47 1.08 25.09
N VAL A 15 34.51 1.88 24.79
CA VAL A 15 34.37 3.16 24.08
C VAL A 15 33.88 2.93 22.65
N ILE A 16 34.44 1.96 21.94
CA ILE A 16 34.00 1.63 20.56
C ILE A 16 32.54 1.15 20.55
N MET A 17 32.12 0.33 21.52
CA MET A 17 30.70 -0.07 21.65
C MET A 17 29.78 1.12 21.88
N LEU A 18 30.14 2.02 22.79
CA LEU A 18 29.34 3.21 23.10
C LEU A 18 29.21 4.15 21.89
N VAL A 19 30.29 4.33 21.13
CA VAL A 19 30.27 5.11 19.89
C VAL A 19 29.41 4.41 18.83
N GLY A 20 29.51 3.09 18.67
CA GLY A 20 28.67 2.33 17.73
C GLY A 20 27.17 2.44 18.00
N ILE A 21 26.76 2.35 19.28
CA ILE A 21 25.36 2.51 19.72
C ILE A 21 24.91 3.97 19.56
N GLY A 22 25.78 4.93 19.89
CA GLY A 22 25.49 6.36 19.77
C GLY A 22 25.37 6.83 18.32
N VAL A 23 26.18 6.29 17.40
CA VAL A 23 26.10 6.65 15.97
C VAL A 23 24.91 5.96 15.32
N GLY A 24 24.67 4.68 15.60
CA GLY A 24 23.55 3.92 15.03
C GLY A 24 22.18 4.53 15.31
N SER A 25 21.99 5.16 16.48
CA SER A 25 20.75 5.84 16.84
C SER A 25 20.56 7.23 16.22
N ILE A 26 21.61 7.81 15.64
CA ILE A 26 21.56 9.12 14.95
C ILE A 26 21.37 8.95 13.44
N VAL A 27 21.96 7.92 12.82
CA VAL A 27 21.82 7.68 11.36
C VAL A 27 20.53 6.96 10.98
N SER A 28 19.82 6.40 11.95
CA SER A 28 18.55 5.72 11.72
C SER A 28 17.65 5.98 12.92
N PRO A 29 17.05 7.19 13.02
CA PRO A 29 15.97 7.38 13.98
C PRO A 29 14.96 6.23 13.76
N PRO A 30 14.53 5.51 14.82
CA PRO A 30 13.39 4.62 14.66
C PRO A 30 12.29 5.46 14.04
N LEU A 31 11.64 4.98 12.97
CA LEU A 31 10.38 5.56 12.53
C LEU A 31 9.43 5.44 13.73
N ILE A 32 9.40 6.48 14.56
CA ILE A 32 8.37 6.67 15.55
C ILE A 32 7.16 6.97 14.70
N ALA A 33 6.39 5.92 14.39
CA ALA A 33 5.08 6.04 13.78
C ALA A 33 4.27 6.97 14.68
N GLN A 34 4.14 8.22 14.24
CA GLN A 34 3.31 9.20 14.93
C GLN A 34 1.90 8.65 14.93
N ARG A 35 1.45 8.20 16.11
CA ARG A 35 0.23 7.37 16.26
C ARG A 35 -1.04 8.11 15.88
N ASP A 36 -1.02 9.43 15.97
CA ASP A 36 -2.15 10.31 15.68
C ASP A 36 -1.60 11.60 15.02
N GLY A 37 -2.10 11.91 13.82
CA GLY A 37 -1.68 13.10 13.08
C GLY A 37 -2.48 13.28 11.80
N VAL A 38 -2.67 14.54 11.41
CA VAL A 38 -3.11 14.89 10.06
C VAL A 38 -1.84 15.16 9.27
N PHE A 39 -1.57 14.29 8.30
CA PHE A 39 -0.49 14.50 7.34
C PHE A 39 -0.99 15.40 6.23
N GLY A 40 -0.16 16.36 5.78
CA GLY A 40 -0.48 17.20 4.64
C GLY A 40 -0.37 16.41 3.33
N GLU A 41 0.84 15.96 3.01
CA GLU A 41 1.17 15.20 1.82
C GLU A 41 1.92 13.92 2.18
N ILE A 42 1.61 12.83 1.49
CA ILE A 42 2.27 11.53 1.64
C ILE A 42 2.73 11.09 0.25
N GLU A 43 4.04 11.11 0.03
CA GLU A 43 4.65 10.59 -1.20
C GLU A 43 5.01 9.10 -1.01
N CYS A 44 4.35 8.22 -1.74
CA CYS A 44 4.61 6.79 -1.73
C CYS A 44 4.11 6.14 -3.02
N THR A 45 4.70 5.00 -3.41
CA THR A 45 4.22 4.18 -4.53
C THR A 45 3.07 3.26 -4.13
N GLU A 46 2.98 2.92 -2.84
CA GLU A 46 2.01 1.98 -2.30
C GLU A 46 1.55 2.47 -0.91
N LEU A 47 0.23 2.69 -0.74
CA LEU A 47 -0.39 3.01 0.55
C LEU A 47 -1.43 1.94 0.89
N ILE A 48 -1.23 1.25 2.02
CA ILE A 48 -2.08 0.15 2.46
C ILE A 48 -2.71 0.52 3.81
N VAL A 49 -4.05 0.55 3.84
CA VAL A 49 -4.83 0.64 5.08
C VAL A 49 -5.24 -0.77 5.48
N VAL A 50 -4.89 -1.17 6.70
CA VAL A 50 -5.23 -2.48 7.27
C VAL A 50 -6.24 -2.34 8.41
N ASP A 51 -7.03 -3.39 8.64
CA ASP A 51 -7.89 -3.51 9.80
C ASP A 51 -7.11 -3.91 11.08
N LYS A 52 -7.82 -4.08 12.19
CA LYS A 52 -7.22 -4.48 13.48
C LYS A 52 -6.58 -5.88 13.47
N ALA A 53 -6.98 -6.73 12.53
CA ALA A 53 -6.41 -8.05 12.35
C ALA A 53 -5.21 -8.05 11.37
N GLY A 54 -4.84 -6.88 10.84
CA GLY A 54 -3.76 -6.71 9.87
C GLY A 54 -4.16 -7.04 8.44
N LYS A 55 -5.46 -7.17 8.16
CA LYS A 55 -5.98 -7.45 6.82
C LYS A 55 -6.17 -6.16 6.04
N THR A 56 -5.76 -6.15 4.77
CA THR A 56 -5.95 -5.01 3.88
C THR A 56 -7.43 -4.66 3.73
N ALA A 57 -7.78 -3.42 4.04
CA ALA A 57 -9.10 -2.83 3.81
C ALA A 57 -9.09 -1.92 2.57
N VAL A 58 -8.03 -1.13 2.39
CA VAL A 58 -7.85 -0.24 1.24
C VAL A 58 -6.40 -0.29 0.76
N HIS A 59 -6.20 -0.26 -0.54
CA HIS A 59 -4.89 -0.30 -1.18
C HIS A 59 -4.84 0.71 -2.32
N LEU A 60 -3.91 1.67 -2.26
CA LEU A 60 -3.60 2.60 -3.34
C LEU A 60 -2.23 2.22 -3.89
N SER A 61 -2.12 2.14 -5.21
CA SER A 61 -0.89 1.78 -5.91
C SER A 61 -0.63 2.74 -7.07
N ALA A 62 0.61 3.20 -7.19
CA ALA A 62 1.12 3.93 -8.35
C ALA A 62 2.24 3.12 -9.01
N ARG A 63 2.04 2.74 -10.27
CA ARG A 63 2.96 1.88 -11.03
C ARG A 63 3.22 2.48 -12.40
N GLU A 64 4.32 2.02 -13.02
CA GLU A 64 4.71 2.46 -14.36
C GLU A 64 3.64 2.14 -15.41
N ASP A 65 2.96 0.99 -15.26
CA ASP A 65 1.91 0.51 -16.17
C ASP A 65 0.49 1.00 -15.79
N GLY A 66 0.34 1.71 -14.67
CA GLY A 66 -0.91 2.33 -14.28
C GLY A 66 -1.10 2.47 -12.77
N ASN A 67 -2.18 3.15 -12.42
CA ASN A 67 -2.55 3.45 -11.04
C ASN A 67 -3.80 2.69 -10.63
N GLY A 68 -3.92 2.40 -9.34
CA GLY A 68 -5.00 1.57 -8.81
C GLY A 68 -5.44 1.98 -7.41
N ILE A 69 -6.74 1.83 -7.16
CA ILE A 69 -7.31 1.84 -5.82
C ILE A 69 -8.17 0.60 -5.67
N ALA A 70 -7.98 -0.18 -4.61
CA ALA A 70 -8.82 -1.33 -4.29
C ALA A 70 -9.37 -1.20 -2.88
N VAL A 71 -10.68 -1.41 -2.73
CA VAL A 71 -11.37 -1.58 -1.44
C VAL A 71 -11.74 -3.04 -1.30
N TYR A 72 -11.42 -3.62 -0.15
CA TYR A 72 -11.65 -5.03 0.14
C TYR A 72 -12.82 -5.19 1.12
N ASP A 73 -13.58 -6.26 0.95
CA ASP A 73 -14.59 -6.66 1.92
C ASP A 73 -13.95 -7.34 3.15
N THR A 74 -14.77 -7.68 4.14
CA THR A 74 -14.31 -8.35 5.36
C THR A 74 -13.75 -9.76 5.09
N ALA A 75 -14.12 -10.39 3.97
CA ALA A 75 -13.57 -11.65 3.51
C ALA A 75 -12.24 -11.49 2.76
N GLY A 76 -11.84 -10.27 2.40
CA GLY A 76 -10.59 -9.95 1.70
C GLY A 76 -10.73 -10.01 0.19
N GLN A 77 -11.96 -10.12 -0.31
CA GLN A 77 -12.26 -10.02 -1.73
C GLN A 77 -12.35 -8.55 -2.12
N LYS A 78 -11.93 -8.22 -3.33
CA LYS A 78 -12.11 -6.87 -3.88
C LYS A 78 -13.61 -6.60 -3.97
N ALA A 79 -14.06 -5.53 -3.32
CA ALA A 79 -15.43 -5.04 -3.39
C ALA A 79 -15.56 -3.94 -4.45
N ILE A 80 -14.56 -3.06 -4.54
CA ILE A 80 -14.49 -1.98 -5.52
C ILE A 80 -13.05 -1.84 -6.01
N THR A 81 -12.86 -1.64 -7.31
CA THR A 81 -11.56 -1.24 -7.87
C THR A 81 -11.69 -0.03 -8.77
N LEU A 82 -10.72 0.87 -8.67
CA LEU A 82 -10.50 1.96 -9.62
C LEU A 82 -9.16 1.70 -10.31
N THR A 83 -9.10 1.89 -11.61
CA THR A 83 -7.88 1.65 -12.39
C THR A 83 -7.73 2.76 -13.42
N ALA A 84 -6.51 3.24 -13.57
CA ALA A 84 -6.14 4.20 -14.60
C ALA A 84 -4.89 3.67 -15.31
N VAL A 85 -5.08 3.16 -16.52
CA VAL A 85 -4.03 2.55 -17.35
C VAL A 85 -4.05 3.17 -18.74
N GLU A 86 -3.02 2.90 -19.55
CA GLU A 86 -2.89 3.44 -20.91
C GLU A 86 -4.13 3.20 -21.79
N LEU A 87 -4.75 2.02 -21.64
CA LEU A 87 -5.93 1.62 -22.42
C LEU A 87 -7.24 2.25 -21.94
N GLY A 88 -7.24 2.99 -20.83
CA GLY A 88 -8.40 3.65 -20.29
C GLY A 88 -8.52 3.51 -18.77
N ASN A 89 -9.61 4.10 -18.27
CA ASN A 89 -9.92 4.13 -16.85
C ASN A 89 -11.15 3.29 -16.57
N SER A 90 -11.19 2.65 -15.41
CA SER A 90 -12.37 1.91 -14.97
C SER A 90 -12.67 2.07 -13.49
N VAL A 91 -13.96 1.92 -13.16
CA VAL A 91 -14.46 1.67 -11.81
C VAL A 91 -15.29 0.40 -11.85
N THR A 92 -14.88 -0.61 -11.09
CA THR A 92 -15.55 -1.91 -11.02
C THR A 92 -16.15 -2.09 -9.64
N VAL A 93 -17.40 -2.56 -9.57
CA VAL A 93 -18.04 -3.05 -8.35
C VAL A 93 -18.18 -4.55 -8.45
N CYS A 94 -17.75 -5.26 -7.41
CA CYS A 94 -17.76 -6.71 -7.35
C CYS A 94 -18.81 -7.26 -6.38
N ASP A 95 -19.21 -8.51 -6.59
CA ASP A 95 -19.98 -9.28 -5.63
C ASP A 95 -19.10 -9.84 -4.50
N LYS A 96 -19.71 -10.58 -3.56
CA LYS A 96 -19.01 -11.21 -2.43
C LYS A 96 -18.00 -12.30 -2.84
N ALA A 97 -18.07 -12.80 -4.07
CA ALA A 97 -17.09 -13.74 -4.59
C ALA A 97 -15.90 -13.00 -5.25
N GLY A 98 -15.96 -11.67 -5.35
CA GLY A 98 -14.96 -10.84 -6.03
C GLY A 98 -15.18 -10.75 -7.55
N LYS A 99 -16.36 -11.13 -8.04
CA LYS A 99 -16.70 -11.07 -9.47
C LYS A 99 -17.35 -9.74 -9.82
N ALA A 100 -16.93 -9.13 -10.93
CA ALA A 100 -17.51 -7.89 -11.42
C ALA A 100 -19.03 -8.01 -11.64
N VAL A 101 -19.78 -7.03 -11.13
CA VAL A 101 -21.23 -6.88 -11.29
C VAL A 101 -21.54 -5.66 -12.14
N VAL A 102 -20.76 -4.59 -12.00
CA VAL A 102 -20.86 -3.38 -12.82
C VAL A 102 -19.48 -2.82 -13.07
N ASP A 103 -19.22 -2.41 -14.32
CA ASP A 103 -18.07 -1.60 -14.71
C ASP A 103 -18.53 -0.24 -15.25
N LEU A 104 -17.89 0.83 -14.81
CA LEU A 104 -17.88 2.13 -15.50
C LEU A 104 -16.52 2.26 -16.19
N ILE A 105 -16.52 2.44 -17.50
CA ILE A 105 -15.32 2.41 -18.34
C ILE A 105 -15.25 3.72 -19.13
N ALA A 106 -14.06 4.30 -19.22
CA ALA A 106 -13.77 5.43 -20.10
C ALA A 106 -12.45 5.16 -20.85
N ILE A 107 -12.51 5.08 -22.17
CA ILE A 107 -11.36 4.72 -23.02
C ILE A 107 -10.78 5.97 -23.66
N GLU A 108 -11.65 6.78 -24.29
CA GLU A 108 -11.29 8.05 -24.92
C GLU A 108 -12.39 9.09 -24.67
N ALA A 109 -12.14 10.35 -25.03
CA ALA A 109 -13.14 11.40 -24.94
C ALA A 109 -14.44 11.01 -25.66
N GLY A 110 -15.55 10.96 -24.91
CA GLY A 110 -16.85 10.56 -25.43
C GLY A 110 -17.00 9.07 -25.74
N LYS A 111 -16.02 8.22 -25.39
CA LYS A 111 -16.07 6.76 -25.53
C LYS A 111 -15.98 6.11 -24.16
N GLY A 112 -17.13 6.02 -23.50
CA GLY A 112 -17.31 5.32 -22.24
C GLY A 112 -18.48 4.36 -22.30
N ALA A 113 -18.62 3.57 -21.23
CA ALA A 113 -19.79 2.74 -21.02
C ALA A 113 -19.96 2.40 -19.54
N VAL A 114 -21.21 2.18 -19.13
CA VAL A 114 -21.59 1.42 -17.94
C VAL A 114 -22.04 0.04 -18.39
N VAL A 115 -21.36 -1.00 -17.93
CA VAL A 115 -21.64 -2.40 -18.27
C VAL A 115 -22.12 -3.11 -17.00
N ALA A 116 -23.29 -3.75 -17.06
CA ALA A 116 -23.80 -4.59 -15.97
C ALA A 116 -23.71 -6.07 -16.35
N TYR A 117 -23.36 -6.92 -15.40
CA TYR A 117 -23.16 -8.36 -15.60
C TYR A 117 -24.19 -9.19 -14.83
N ASP A 118 -24.52 -10.39 -15.33
CA ASP A 118 -25.22 -11.39 -14.54
C ASP A 118 -24.29 -12.25 -13.68
N LYS A 119 -24.89 -13.15 -12.90
CA LYS A 119 -24.17 -14.11 -12.06
C LYS A 119 -23.19 -15.00 -12.84
N ALA A 120 -23.49 -15.31 -14.10
CA ALA A 120 -22.60 -16.08 -14.96
C ALA A 120 -21.47 -15.22 -15.56
N GLY A 121 -21.54 -13.90 -15.46
CA GLY A 121 -20.55 -12.95 -15.94
C GLY A 121 -20.83 -12.47 -17.37
N ASN A 122 -22.04 -12.73 -17.88
CA ASN A 122 -22.46 -12.24 -19.18
C ASN A 122 -23.00 -10.81 -19.04
N ILE A 123 -22.80 -10.00 -20.08
CA ILE A 123 -23.34 -8.66 -20.17
C ILE A 123 -24.88 -8.74 -20.16
N ARG A 124 -25.49 -8.00 -19.22
CA ARG A 124 -26.95 -7.82 -19.09
C ARG A 124 -27.42 -6.48 -19.63
N GLY A 125 -26.56 -5.47 -19.62
CA GLY A 125 -26.88 -4.15 -20.14
C GLY A 125 -25.61 -3.34 -20.35
N VAL A 126 -25.68 -2.45 -21.34
CA VAL A 126 -24.65 -1.46 -21.64
C VAL A 126 -25.35 -0.11 -21.81
N ALA A 127 -24.89 0.89 -21.08
CA ALA A 127 -25.25 2.29 -21.32
C ALA A 127 -23.99 3.03 -21.78
N PRO A 128 -24.03 3.80 -22.89
CA PRO A 128 -22.90 4.61 -23.34
C PRO A 128 -22.68 5.86 -22.47
#